data_AF-A0A658NLK9-F1
#
_entry.id   AF-A0A658NLK9-F1
#
_cell.length_a   1.000
_cell.length_b   1.000
_cell.length_c   1.000
_cell.angle_alpha   90.00
_cell.angle_beta   90.00
_cell.angle_gamma   90.00
#
_symmetry.space_group_name_H-M   'P 1'
#
loop_
_entity.id
_entity.type
_entity.pdbx_description
1 polymer ?
#
loop_
_entity_poly.entity_id
_entity_poly.type
_entity_poly.pdbx_seq_one_letter_code
_entity_poly.pdbx_strand_id
1 'polypeptide(L)'
;GKEAYTIHRKIYRQKSATDGIGKFVLDRNLHKETYFIVDEASMIPDESSEGSMFGSGRLLEDLLEYVYTGTDCKLILVGDVAQLPS
;
A
#
# COMPACT_ATOMS: atom_id res chain seq x y z
N GLY A 1 9.77 20.74 0.99
CA GLY A 1 8.90 19.61 1.40
C GLY A 1 9.63 18.31 1.12
N LYS A 2 9.27 17.23 1.81
CA LYS A 2 9.75 15.88 1.46
C LYS A 2 8.83 15.28 0.39
N GLU A 3 9.37 14.43 -0.47
CA GLU A 3 8.56 13.69 -1.45
C GLU A 3 7.64 12.71 -0.74
N ALA A 4 6.39 12.67 -1.16
CA ALA A 4 5.37 11.75 -0.66
C ALA A 4 4.66 11.10 -1.85
N TYR A 5 4.21 9.88 -1.63
CA TYR A 5 3.47 9.09 -2.61
C TYR A 5 2.22 8.53 -1.96
N THR A 6 1.18 8.28 -2.75
CA THR A 6 0.06 7.46 -2.29
C THR A 6 0.53 6.02 -2.08
N ILE A 7 -0.14 5.29 -1.17
CA ILE A 7 0.16 3.88 -0.91
C ILE A 7 0.10 3.08 -2.22
N HIS A 8 -0.97 3.27 -3.00
CA HIS A 8 -1.16 2.58 -4.28
C HIS A 8 0.01 2.76 -5.26
N ARG A 9 0.51 3.99 -5.40
CA ARG A 9 1.64 4.28 -6.28
C ARG A 9 2.95 3.70 -5.76
N LYS A 10 3.08 3.57 -4.43
CA LYS A 10 4.31 3.11 -3.79
C LYS A 10 4.46 1.59 -3.81
N ILE A 11 3.37 0.85 -3.60
CA ILE A 11 3.42 -0.59 -3.34
C ILE A 11 2.94 -1.45 -4.51
N TYR A 12 2.32 -0.87 -5.54
CA TYR A 12 1.84 -1.64 -6.70
C TYR A 12 2.56 -1.28 -7.99
N ARG A 13 2.62 -2.26 -8.89
CA ARG A 13 3.04 -2.13 -10.27
C ARG A 13 2.02 -2.76 -11.21
N GLN A 14 1.97 -2.27 -12.45
CA GLN A 14 1.11 -2.86 -13.47
C GLN A 14 1.68 -4.22 -13.92
N LYS A 15 0.84 -5.26 -13.92
CA LYS A 15 1.15 -6.54 -14.58
C LYS A 15 0.99 -6.34 -16.10
N SER A 16 1.93 -6.84 -16.89
CA SER A 16 2.08 -6.55 -18.34
C SER A 16 0.75 -6.48 -19.11
N ALA A 17 0.64 -5.49 -19.99
CA ALA A 17 -0.60 -4.99 -20.59
C ALA A 17 -1.18 -5.84 -21.75
N THR A 18 -0.93 -7.15 -21.79
CA THR A 18 -1.32 -7.98 -22.95
C THR A 18 -2.81 -8.30 -23.05
N ASP A 19 -3.61 -8.17 -21.97
CA ASP A 19 -4.97 -8.74 -21.92
C ASP A 19 -6.10 -7.76 -21.50
N GLY A 20 -5.96 -6.45 -21.72
CA GLY A 20 -6.97 -5.48 -21.27
C GLY A 20 -6.83 -5.08 -19.80
N ILE A 21 -7.94 -4.61 -19.16
CA ILE A 21 -8.00 -3.90 -17.85
C ILE A 21 -6.81 -4.23 -16.95
N GLY A 22 -5.88 -3.28 -16.83
CA GLY A 22 -4.57 -3.51 -16.21
C GLY A 22 -4.70 -3.93 -14.75
N LYS A 23 -4.38 -5.19 -14.47
CA LYS A 23 -4.25 -5.69 -13.10
C LYS A 23 -2.98 -5.14 -12.47
N PHE A 24 -3.10 -4.60 -11.27
CA PHE A 24 -1.99 -4.17 -10.46
C PHE A 24 -1.64 -5.27 -9.46
N VAL A 25 -0.35 -5.55 -9.34
CA VAL A 25 0.19 -6.53 -8.40
C VAL A 25 1.18 -5.84 -7.47
N LEU A 26 1.43 -6.43 -6.31
CA LEU A 26 2.42 -5.93 -5.38
C LEU A 26 3.79 -5.79 -6.08
N ASP A 27 4.43 -4.66 -5.87
CA ASP A 27 5.78 -4.39 -6.33
C ASP A 27 6.80 -5.00 -5.35
N ARG A 28 8.05 -5.12 -5.80
CA ARG A 28 9.14 -5.61 -4.96
C ARG A 28 9.63 -4.48 -4.05
N ASN A 29 9.70 -4.76 -2.75
CA ASN A 29 10.35 -3.85 -1.82
C ASN A 29 11.88 -3.99 -1.93
N LEU A 30 12.54 -3.01 -2.54
CA LEU A 30 14.00 -2.94 -2.68
C LEU A 30 14.68 -2.12 -1.57
N HIS A 31 13.91 -1.66 -0.58
CA HIS A 31 14.42 -0.85 0.52
C HIS A 31 15.10 -1.73 1.59
N LYS A 32 16.05 -1.13 2.31
CA LYS A 32 16.74 -1.75 3.46
C LYS A 32 16.84 -0.72 4.58
N GLU A 33 16.58 -1.13 5.81
CA GLU A 33 16.70 -0.27 7.00
C GLU A 33 15.85 1.01 6.89
N THR A 34 14.70 0.92 6.20
CA THR A 34 13.85 2.08 5.87
C THR A 34 12.60 2.14 6.74
N TYR A 35 12.28 3.34 7.20
CA TYR A 35 11.01 3.65 7.87
C TYR A 35 9.99 4.14 6.85
N PHE A 36 8.87 3.41 6.74
CA PHE A 36 7.68 3.82 6.01
C PHE A 36 6.76 4.51 6.98
N ILE A 37 6.48 5.79 6.76
CA ILE A 37 5.55 6.58 7.57
C ILE A 37 4.35 6.84 6.69
N VAL A 38 3.19 6.35 7.13
CA VAL A 38 1.91 6.57 6.46
C VAL A 38 1.11 7.54 7.29
N ASP A 39 0.79 8.67 6.69
CA ASP A 39 -0.10 9.68 7.25
C ASP A 39 -1.56 9.36 6.89
N GLU A 40 -2.50 9.91 7.65
CA GLU A 40 -3.96 9.70 7.49
C GLU A 40 -4.33 8.20 7.44
N ALA A 41 -3.70 7.39 8.29
CA ALA A 41 -3.88 5.94 8.32
C ALA A 41 -5.34 5.51 8.66
N SER A 42 -6.15 6.40 9.24
CA SER A 42 -7.59 6.21 9.47
C SER A 42 -8.39 6.04 8.16
N MET A 43 -7.84 6.48 7.02
CA MET A 43 -8.45 6.34 5.69
C MET A 43 -8.03 5.06 4.94
N ILE A 44 -7.30 4.15 5.59
CA ILE A 44 -6.96 2.86 4.98
C ILE A 44 -8.14 1.90 5.22
N PRO A 45 -8.84 1.44 4.17
CA PRO A 45 -9.95 0.53 4.33
C PRO A 45 -9.47 -0.86 4.76
N ASP A 46 -10.17 -1.48 5.71
CA ASP A 46 -9.94 -2.87 6.14
C ASP A 46 -10.66 -3.89 5.22
N GLU A 47 -11.77 -3.45 4.62
CA GLU A 47 -12.63 -4.28 3.78
C GLU A 47 -12.11 -4.44 2.36
N SER A 48 -12.35 -5.62 1.79
CA SER A 48 -11.99 -5.91 0.41
C SER A 48 -12.90 -5.16 -0.57
N SER A 49 -12.33 -4.49 -1.57
CA SER A 49 -13.11 -3.98 -2.69
C SER A 49 -13.54 -5.14 -3.59
N GLU A 50 -14.84 -5.42 -3.69
CA GLU A 50 -15.36 -6.42 -4.65
C GLU A 50 -14.91 -6.06 -6.08
N GLY A 51 -14.29 -7.02 -6.79
CA GLY A 51 -13.74 -6.79 -8.12
C GLY A 51 -12.39 -6.06 -8.16
N SER A 52 -11.63 -6.07 -7.06
CA SER A 52 -10.36 -5.36 -6.92
C SER A 52 -9.42 -5.49 -8.14
N MET A 53 -8.99 -4.33 -8.66
CA MET A 53 -7.94 -4.21 -9.67
C MET A 53 -6.52 -4.27 -9.08
N PHE A 54 -6.38 -4.26 -7.75
CA PHE A 54 -5.12 -4.11 -7.03
C PHE A 54 -4.88 -5.25 -6.04
N GLY A 55 -3.74 -5.92 -6.17
CA GLY A 55 -3.22 -6.87 -5.17
C GLY A 55 -4.24 -7.90 -4.69
N SER A 56 -4.37 -8.03 -3.37
CA SER A 56 -5.37 -8.88 -2.72
C SER A 56 -6.76 -8.25 -2.66
N GLY A 57 -6.84 -6.92 -2.87
CA GLY A 57 -8.03 -6.11 -2.64
C GLY A 57 -8.15 -5.54 -1.23
N ARG A 58 -7.20 -5.85 -0.33
CA ARG A 58 -7.14 -5.30 1.03
C ARG A 58 -5.86 -4.48 1.18
N LEU A 59 -6.01 -3.16 1.19
CA LEU A 59 -4.88 -2.23 1.10
C LEU A 59 -3.95 -2.32 2.32
N LEU A 60 -4.50 -2.50 3.52
CA LEU A 60 -3.70 -2.63 4.74
C LEU A 60 -2.83 -3.89 4.71
N GLU A 61 -3.39 -5.02 4.29
CA GLU A 61 -2.64 -6.28 4.19
C GLU A 61 -1.54 -6.20 3.15
N ASP A 62 -1.85 -5.64 1.97
CA ASP A 62 -0.87 -5.44 0.91
C ASP A 62 0.26 -4.48 1.33
N LEU A 63 -0.05 -3.42 2.08
CA LEU A 63 0.95 -2.52 2.65
C LEU A 63 1.88 -3.24 3.64
N LEU A 64 1.31 -4.03 4.55
CA LEU A 64 2.08 -4.81 5.52
C LEU A 64 2.99 -5.82 4.81
N GLU A 65 2.47 -6.55 3.83
CA GLU A 65 3.25 -7.49 3.02
C GLU A 65 4.40 -6.76 2.31
N TYR A 66 4.12 -5.65 1.63
CA TYR A 66 5.15 -4.87 0.96
C TYR A 66 6.26 -4.44 1.92
N VAL A 67 5.92 -3.87 3.08
CA VAL A 67 6.94 -3.40 4.02
C VAL A 67 7.77 -4.55 4.58
N TYR A 68 7.13 -5.65 4.98
CA TYR A 68 7.81 -6.79 5.62
C TYR A 68 8.57 -7.71 4.65
N THR A 69 8.36 -7.59 3.34
CA THR A 69 9.25 -8.22 2.35
C THR A 69 10.60 -7.51 2.21
N GLY A 70 10.73 -6.28 2.71
CA GLY A 70 11.99 -5.53 2.77
C GLY A 70 12.90 -6.00 3.91
N THR A 71 14.19 -5.69 3.83
CA THR A 71 15.15 -6.04 4.89
C THR A 71 15.17 -4.96 5.98
N ASP A 72 14.86 -5.33 7.22
CA ASP A 72 14.82 -4.43 8.39
C ASP A 72 14.01 -3.13 8.15
N CYS A 73 12.93 -3.26 7.39
CA CYS A 73 12.00 -2.15 7.17
C CYS A 73 10.98 -2.07 8.31
N LYS A 74 10.56 -0.85 8.64
CA LYS A 74 9.61 -0.57 9.72
C LYS A 74 8.46 0.26 9.20
N LEU A 75 7.24 -0.04 9.64
CA LEU A 75 6.04 0.72 9.33
C LEU A 75 5.61 1.54 10.54
N ILE A 76 5.34 2.82 10.34
CA ILE A 76 4.74 3.72 11.31
C ILE A 76 3.44 4.25 10.69
N LEU A 77 2.32 4.01 11.37
CA LEU A 77 1.01 4.54 11.00
C LEU A 77 0.71 5.78 11.85
N VAL A 78 0.34 6.87 11.20
CA VAL A 78 -0.06 8.13 11.80
C VAL A 78 -1.45 8.46 11.27
N GLY A 79 -2.38 8.80 12.15
CA GLY A 79 -3.74 9.17 11.77
C GLY A 79 -4.57 9.54 12.99
N ASP A 80 -5.69 10.21 12.77
CA ASP A 80 -6.63 10.57 13.81
C ASP A 80 -7.70 9.48 13.98
N VAL A 81 -7.74 8.85 15.15
CA VAL A 81 -8.74 7.82 15.49
C VAL A 81 -10.14 8.39 15.73
N ALA A 82 -10.27 9.70 15.93
CA ALA A 82 -11.55 10.39 16.11
C ALA A 82 -12.21 10.80 14.78
N GLN A 83 -11.51 10.63 13.66
CA GLN A 83 -12.05 10.85 12.32
C GLN A 83 -12.96 9.69 11.92
N LEU A 84 -14.05 9.95 11.21
CA LEU A 84 -14.92 8.88 10.70
C LEU A 84 -14.10 7.99 9.75
N PRO A 85 -14.02 6.67 9.99
CA PRO A 85 -13.32 5.77 9.08
C PRO A 85 -14.02 5.73 7.71
N SER A 86 -13.23 5.62 6.65
CA SER A 86 -13.67 5.48 5.26
C SER A 86 -14.25 4.11 4.96
#